data_AF-A0A954G423-F1
#
_entry.id   AF-A0A954G423-F1
#
_cell.length_a   1.000
_cell.length_b   1.000
_cell.length_c   1.000
_cell.angle_alpha   90.00
_cell.angle_beta   90.00
_cell.angle_gamma   90.00
#
_symmetry.space_group_name_H-M   'P 1'
#
loop_
_entity.id
_entity.type
_entity.pdbx_description
1 polymer ?
#
loop_
_entity_poly.entity_id
_entity_poly.type
_entity_poly.pdbx_seq_one_letter_code
_entity_poly.pdbx_strand_id
1 'polypeptide(L)'
;LMLKPQKNTRAEKSKTDQSEIEQGHPVLGAALLGGLRGFPGDSYLTEVISQHHERLDGTGYPRGLHTSALGEYSRRLAVVCRFLELKNIERELTADGIRTYEREEVAFAAALQLFREARRGEWDETVVDPFLAALDESLLETLIEADRHNDPFTLKRFQQQRRDDAHEPIPPPHFSIESSTTESANLTENHSKS
;
A
#
# COMPACT_ATOMS: atom_id res chain seq x y z
N LEU A 1 48.47 8.03 -2.54
CA LEU A 1 47.47 7.11 -1.95
C LEU A 1 46.08 7.57 -2.41
N MET A 2 45.38 6.76 -3.20
CA MET A 2 43.97 6.99 -3.54
C MET A 2 43.10 6.50 -2.37
N LEU A 3 42.40 7.42 -1.68
CA LEU A 3 41.35 7.07 -0.73
C LEU A 3 40.13 6.57 -1.52
N LYS A 4 39.77 5.30 -1.34
CA LYS A 4 38.51 4.75 -1.83
C LYS A 4 37.35 5.48 -1.14
N PRO A 5 36.28 5.87 -1.84
CA PRO A 5 35.12 6.47 -1.20
C PRO A 5 34.44 5.41 -0.31
N GLN A 6 34.39 5.65 1.00
CA GLN A 6 33.55 4.87 1.89
C GLN A 6 32.08 5.15 1.53
N LYS A 7 31.38 4.15 1.00
CA LYS A 7 29.92 4.18 0.87
C LYS A 7 29.32 4.45 2.25
N ASN A 8 28.41 5.42 2.32
CA ASN A 8 27.83 5.90 3.55
C ASN A 8 26.72 4.94 4.05
N THR A 9 27.13 3.79 4.59
CA THR A 9 26.28 2.64 4.96
C THR A 9 25.22 2.95 6.03
N ARG A 10 25.40 4.00 6.82
CA ARG A 10 24.47 4.36 7.92
C ARG A 10 23.19 5.05 7.42
N ALA A 11 23.29 5.83 6.35
CA ALA A 11 22.14 6.50 5.73
C ALA A 11 21.30 5.54 4.88
N GLU A 12 21.94 4.51 4.30
CA GLU A 12 21.26 3.41 3.61
C GLU A 12 20.46 2.58 4.62
N LYS A 13 21.10 2.09 5.69
CA LYS A 13 20.44 1.25 6.72
C LYS A 13 19.21 1.90 7.38
N SER A 14 19.30 3.18 7.74
CA SER A 14 18.18 3.91 8.37
C SER A 14 16.99 4.15 7.43
N LYS A 15 17.20 4.19 6.11
CA LYS A 15 16.12 4.31 5.14
C LYS A 15 15.48 2.96 4.85
N THR A 16 16.27 1.90 4.79
CA THR A 16 15.76 0.52 4.64
C THR A 16 14.87 0.15 5.81
N ASP A 17 15.30 0.41 7.05
CA ASP A 17 14.51 0.12 8.26
C ASP A 17 13.14 0.84 8.25
N GLN A 18 13.09 2.10 7.81
CA GLN A 18 11.84 2.87 7.74
C GLN A 18 10.91 2.34 6.63
N SER A 19 11.47 2.00 5.47
CA SER A 19 10.72 1.42 4.34
C SER A 19 10.14 0.04 4.69
N GLU A 20 10.90 -0.79 5.39
CA GLU A 20 10.44 -2.11 5.87
C GLU A 20 9.33 -1.99 6.91
N ILE A 21 9.42 -1.01 7.82
CA ILE A 21 8.37 -0.71 8.80
C ILE A 21 7.10 -0.20 8.09
N GLU A 22 7.25 0.73 7.15
CA GLU A 22 6.14 1.30 6.39
C GLU A 22 5.43 0.24 5.55
N GLN A 23 6.17 -0.60 4.82
CA GLN A 23 5.57 -1.64 3.98
C GLN A 23 5.07 -2.86 4.77
N GLY A 24 5.44 -3.00 6.05
CA GLY A 24 4.96 -4.05 6.95
C GLY A 24 3.55 -3.81 7.53
N HIS A 25 3.02 -2.58 7.46
CA HIS A 25 1.74 -2.26 8.10
C HIS A 25 0.51 -2.99 7.52
N PRO A 26 0.43 -3.40 6.24
CA PRO A 26 -0.70 -4.19 5.74
C PRO A 26 -0.77 -5.55 6.42
N VAL A 27 0.40 -6.16 6.68
CA VAL A 27 0.53 -7.43 7.41
C VAL A 27 0.14 -7.24 8.87
N LEU A 28 0.70 -6.21 9.53
CA LEU A 28 0.43 -5.94 10.94
C LEU A 28 -1.06 -5.60 11.18
N GLY A 29 -1.66 -4.77 10.34
CA GLY A 29 -3.07 -4.40 10.43
C GLY A 29 -4.00 -5.60 10.26
N ALA A 30 -3.70 -6.49 9.30
CA ALA A 30 -4.43 -7.72 9.11
C ALA A 30 -4.31 -8.66 10.33
N ALA A 31 -3.10 -8.81 10.88
CA ALA A 31 -2.86 -9.62 12.08
C ALA A 31 -3.59 -9.07 13.32
N LEU A 32 -3.57 -7.76 13.53
CA LEU A 32 -4.30 -7.10 14.62
C LEU A 32 -5.80 -7.36 14.50
N LEU A 33 -6.36 -7.16 13.30
CA LEU A 33 -7.78 -7.37 13.04
C LEU A 33 -8.18 -8.84 13.27
N GLY A 34 -7.38 -9.79 12.76
CA GLY A 34 -7.63 -11.22 12.95
C GLY A 34 -7.49 -11.72 14.39
N GLY A 35 -6.79 -10.96 15.25
CA GLY A 35 -6.68 -11.23 16.68
C GLY A 35 -7.83 -10.65 17.53
N LEU A 36 -8.72 -9.83 16.95
CA LEU A 36 -9.82 -9.22 17.70
C LEU A 36 -10.91 -10.26 18.03
N ARG A 37 -11.31 -10.30 19.31
CA ARG A 37 -12.41 -11.15 19.75
C ARG A 37 -13.70 -10.78 19.01
N GLY A 38 -14.34 -11.77 18.39
CA GLY A 38 -15.54 -11.57 17.58
C GLY A 38 -15.25 -11.30 16.10
N PHE A 39 -13.98 -11.36 15.70
CA PHE A 39 -13.55 -11.21 14.33
C PHE A 39 -12.78 -12.45 13.86
N PRO A 40 -13.26 -13.18 12.82
CA PRO A 40 -12.53 -14.33 12.31
C PRO A 40 -11.22 -13.90 11.67
N GLY A 41 -10.11 -14.59 11.99
CA GLY A 41 -8.81 -14.33 11.38
C GLY A 41 -8.81 -14.50 9.85
N ASP A 42 -9.67 -15.37 9.34
CA ASP A 42 -9.89 -15.66 7.92
C ASP A 42 -11.00 -14.81 7.27
N SER A 43 -11.44 -13.73 7.91
CA SER A 43 -12.45 -12.85 7.32
C SER A 43 -11.95 -12.19 6.02
N TYR A 44 -12.87 -11.86 5.12
CA TYR A 44 -12.58 -11.08 3.90
C TYR A 44 -11.93 -9.72 4.21
N LEU A 45 -12.17 -9.14 5.38
CA LEU A 45 -11.59 -7.86 5.78
C LEU A 45 -10.10 -8.00 6.11
N THR A 46 -9.68 -9.14 6.66
CA THR A 46 -8.27 -9.46 6.87
C THR A 46 -7.54 -9.52 5.52
N GLU A 47 -8.18 -10.11 4.51
CA GLU A 47 -7.67 -10.11 3.13
C GLU A 47 -7.53 -8.68 2.59
N VAL A 48 -8.61 -7.89 2.64
CA VAL A 48 -8.65 -6.50 2.18
C VAL A 48 -7.53 -5.67 2.80
N ILE A 49 -7.35 -5.76 4.12
CA ILE A 49 -6.28 -5.04 4.82
C ILE A 49 -4.89 -5.60 4.45
N SER A 50 -4.74 -6.89 4.20
CA SER A 50 -3.42 -7.42 3.81
C SER A 50 -2.99 -7.03 2.40
N GLN A 51 -3.94 -6.66 1.53
CA GLN A 51 -3.74 -6.48 0.09
C GLN A 51 -3.83 -5.02 -0.38
N HIS A 52 -4.12 -4.06 0.49
CA HIS A 52 -4.48 -2.69 0.05
C HIS A 52 -3.33 -1.84 -0.53
N HIS A 53 -2.09 -2.32 -0.51
CA HIS A 53 -0.97 -1.73 -1.27
C HIS A 53 -0.44 -2.65 -2.37
N GLU A 54 -1.15 -3.75 -2.64
CA GLU A 54 -0.87 -4.60 -3.79
C GLU A 54 -1.40 -3.97 -5.07
N ARG A 55 -0.75 -4.29 -6.19
CA ARG A 55 -1.03 -3.70 -7.51
C ARG A 55 -1.31 -4.78 -8.54
N LEU A 56 -2.07 -4.46 -9.57
CA LEU A 56 -2.45 -5.44 -10.59
C LEU A 56 -1.25 -6.05 -11.33
N ASP A 57 -0.24 -5.22 -11.55
CA ASP A 57 1.02 -5.57 -12.22
C ASP A 57 2.01 -6.34 -11.33
N GLY A 58 1.66 -6.61 -10.06
CA GLY A 58 2.50 -7.35 -9.11
C GLY A 58 3.64 -6.53 -8.53
N THR A 59 3.75 -5.24 -8.85
CA THR A 59 4.81 -4.39 -8.28
C THR A 59 4.43 -3.77 -6.94
N GLY A 60 3.30 -4.18 -6.35
CA GLY A 60 2.88 -3.74 -5.03
C GLY A 60 3.51 -4.55 -3.90
N TYR A 61 3.12 -4.25 -2.67
CA TYR A 61 3.62 -4.90 -1.46
C TYR A 61 2.44 -5.28 -0.54
N PRO A 62 2.63 -6.19 0.44
CA PRO A 62 3.88 -6.84 0.85
C PRO A 62 4.27 -8.11 0.07
N ARG A 63 3.35 -8.73 -0.67
CA ARG A 63 3.56 -10.04 -1.32
C ARG A 63 3.82 -9.96 -2.83
N GLY A 64 3.59 -8.82 -3.47
CA GLY A 64 3.74 -8.68 -4.92
C GLY A 64 2.69 -9.50 -5.67
N LEU A 65 1.44 -9.45 -5.21
CA LEU A 65 0.34 -10.21 -5.81
C LEU A 65 -0.06 -9.61 -7.16
N HIS A 66 -0.32 -10.47 -8.14
CA HIS A 66 -0.92 -10.06 -9.43
C HIS A 66 -2.45 -10.09 -9.39
N THR A 67 -3.08 -9.48 -10.39
CA THR A 67 -4.55 -9.35 -10.57
C THR A 67 -5.38 -10.57 -10.13
N SER A 68 -4.98 -11.79 -10.50
CA SER A 68 -5.74 -13.01 -10.21
C SER A 68 -5.78 -13.40 -8.73
N ALA A 69 -4.86 -12.89 -7.91
CA ALA A 69 -4.77 -13.15 -6.48
C ALA A 69 -5.36 -12.00 -5.63
N LEU A 70 -5.82 -10.92 -6.26
CA LEU A 70 -6.37 -9.75 -5.58
C LEU A 70 -7.89 -9.83 -5.46
N GLY A 71 -8.36 -9.79 -4.21
CA GLY A 71 -9.78 -9.71 -3.89
C GLY A 71 -10.41 -8.42 -4.42
N GLU A 72 -11.69 -8.48 -4.81
CA GLU A 72 -12.40 -7.33 -5.38
C GLU A 72 -12.37 -6.11 -4.44
N TYR A 73 -12.68 -6.31 -3.16
CA TYR A 73 -12.67 -5.24 -2.17
C TYR A 73 -11.25 -4.73 -1.87
N SER A 74 -10.23 -5.58 -2.01
CA SER A 74 -8.83 -5.18 -1.90
C SER A 74 -8.46 -4.21 -3.01
N ARG A 75 -8.85 -4.49 -4.26
CA ARG A 75 -8.61 -3.59 -5.41
C ARG A 75 -9.31 -2.24 -5.23
N ARG A 76 -10.53 -2.25 -4.70
CA ARG A 76 -11.27 -1.01 -4.35
C ARG A 76 -10.53 -0.19 -3.31
N LEU A 77 -10.10 -0.81 -2.21
CA LEU A 77 -9.37 -0.10 -1.16
C LEU A 77 -8.01 0.40 -1.66
N ALA A 78 -7.30 -0.39 -2.46
CA ALA A 78 -5.99 -0.01 -2.98
C ALA A 78 -6.04 1.24 -3.86
N VAL A 79 -7.07 1.39 -4.70
CA VAL A 79 -7.31 2.62 -5.48
C VAL A 79 -7.52 3.83 -4.57
N VAL A 80 -8.31 3.69 -3.49
CA VAL A 80 -8.55 4.78 -2.54
C VAL A 80 -7.28 5.15 -1.79
N CYS A 81 -6.51 4.15 -1.32
CA CYS A 81 -5.24 4.39 -0.64
C CYS A 81 -4.27 5.12 -1.56
N ARG A 82 -4.14 4.69 -2.81
CA ARG A 82 -3.27 5.36 -3.79
C ARG A 82 -3.67 6.81 -4.02
N PHE A 83 -4.96 7.10 -4.17
CA PHE A 83 -5.43 8.47 -4.32
C PHE A 83 -5.05 9.33 -3.11
N LEU A 84 -5.23 8.82 -1.88
CA LEU A 84 -4.91 9.53 -0.65
C LEU A 84 -3.41 9.75 -0.47
N GLU A 85 -2.57 8.77 -0.80
CA GLU A 85 -1.11 8.93 -0.84
C GLU A 85 -0.71 10.08 -1.76
N LEU A 86 -1.23 10.08 -2.99
CA LEU A 86 -0.96 11.11 -3.99
C LEU A 86 -1.45 12.50 -3.52
N LYS A 87 -2.62 12.54 -2.90
CA LYS A 87 -3.26 13.77 -2.42
C LYS A 87 -2.57 14.36 -1.18
N ASN A 88 -1.88 13.56 -0.37
CA ASN A 88 -1.23 14.03 0.85
C ASN A 88 0.15 14.69 0.59
N ILE A 89 0.58 14.79 -0.67
CA ILE A 89 1.84 15.44 -1.06
C ILE A 89 1.59 16.92 -1.33
N GLU A 90 1.35 17.68 -0.26
CA GLU A 90 1.09 19.12 -0.34
C GLU A 90 2.38 19.95 -0.51
N ARG A 91 3.55 19.34 -0.26
CA ARG A 91 4.85 20.01 -0.26
C ARG A 91 5.90 19.16 -0.97
N GLU A 92 6.73 19.83 -1.77
CA GLU A 92 7.81 19.21 -2.52
C GLU A 92 9.11 19.99 -2.31
N LEU A 93 10.21 19.27 -2.09
CA LEU A 93 11.54 19.86 -2.07
C LEU A 93 12.07 19.91 -3.52
N THR A 94 12.25 21.12 -4.03
CA THR A 94 12.80 21.37 -5.37
C THR A 94 14.19 21.99 -5.28
N ALA A 95 14.90 22.08 -6.41
CA ALA A 95 16.22 22.70 -6.47
C ALA A 95 16.23 24.15 -5.94
N ASP A 96 15.11 24.86 -6.10
CA ASP A 96 14.95 26.26 -5.71
C ASP A 96 14.30 26.46 -4.33
N GLY A 97 14.02 25.37 -3.60
CA GLY A 97 13.44 25.40 -2.24
C GLY A 97 12.20 24.55 -2.06
N ILE A 98 11.50 24.72 -0.93
CA ILE A 98 10.24 24.02 -0.64
C ILE A 98 9.09 24.73 -1.35
N ARG A 99 8.39 24.00 -2.21
CA ARG A 99 7.16 24.45 -2.87
C ARG A 99 5.95 23.90 -2.13
N THR A 100 4.95 24.74 -1.91
CA THR A 100 3.64 24.36 -1.37
C THR A 100 2.60 24.59 -2.45
N TYR A 101 1.64 23.69 -2.58
CA TYR A 101 0.60 23.74 -3.60
C TYR A 101 -0.79 23.89 -2.96
N GLU A 102 -1.74 24.43 -3.72
CA GLU A 102 -3.13 24.52 -3.26
C GLU A 102 -3.78 23.13 -3.25
N ARG A 103 -4.76 22.93 -2.35
CA ARG A 103 -5.35 21.60 -2.09
C ARG A 103 -6.04 21.04 -3.32
N GLU A 104 -6.71 21.90 -4.08
CA GLU A 104 -7.43 21.55 -5.31
C GLU A 104 -6.46 21.13 -6.42
N GLU A 105 -5.33 21.84 -6.57
CA GLU A 105 -4.28 21.49 -7.55
C GLU A 105 -3.66 20.12 -7.24
N VAL A 106 -3.43 19.84 -5.96
CA VAL A 106 -2.91 18.54 -5.52
C VAL A 106 -3.92 17.43 -5.79
N ALA A 107 -5.20 17.65 -5.48
CA ALA A 107 -6.26 16.68 -5.73
C ALA A 107 -6.43 16.35 -7.22
N PHE A 108 -6.47 17.37 -8.08
CA PHE A 108 -6.56 17.17 -9.53
C PHE A 108 -5.36 16.39 -10.07
N ALA A 109 -4.16 16.77 -9.65
CA ALA A 109 -2.94 16.11 -10.09
C ALA A 109 -2.83 14.65 -9.59
N ALA A 110 -3.31 14.38 -8.37
CA ALA A 110 -3.44 13.02 -7.83
C ALA A 110 -4.42 12.18 -8.66
N ALA A 111 -5.57 12.74 -9.02
CA ALA A 111 -6.55 12.09 -9.89
C ALA A 111 -5.97 11.77 -11.28
N LEU A 112 -5.27 12.73 -11.90
CA LEU A 112 -4.62 12.53 -13.21
C LEU A 112 -3.51 11.47 -13.16
N GLN A 113 -2.71 11.46 -12.10
CA GLN A 113 -1.68 10.44 -11.92
C GLN A 113 -2.29 9.05 -11.73
N LEU A 114 -3.32 8.91 -10.90
CA LEU A 114 -4.03 7.65 -10.69
C LEU A 114 -4.69 7.15 -11.99
N PHE A 115 -5.35 8.04 -12.74
CA PHE A 115 -5.91 7.74 -14.05
C PHE A 115 -4.87 7.16 -15.01
N ARG A 116 -3.70 7.82 -15.11
CA ARG A 116 -2.57 7.36 -15.94
C ARG A 116 -2.02 6.01 -15.49
N GLU A 117 -1.87 5.80 -14.18
CA GLU A 117 -1.42 4.52 -13.61
C GLU A 117 -2.42 3.40 -13.94
N ALA A 118 -3.73 3.67 -13.86
CA ALA A 118 -4.78 2.73 -14.25
C ALA A 118 -4.72 2.38 -15.74
N ARG A 119 -4.56 3.37 -16.64
CA ARG A 119 -4.38 3.12 -18.08
C ARG A 119 -3.14 2.29 -18.42
N ARG A 120 -2.12 2.28 -17.54
CA ARG A 120 -0.94 1.41 -17.67
C ARG A 120 -1.14 0.00 -17.10
N GLY A 121 -2.30 -0.29 -16.50
CA GLY A 121 -2.61 -1.57 -15.89
C GLY A 121 -2.06 -1.75 -14.48
N GLU A 122 -1.63 -0.67 -13.81
CA GLU A 122 -1.12 -0.72 -12.45
C GLU A 122 -2.27 -0.85 -11.42
N TRP A 123 -3.43 -0.25 -11.74
CA TRP A 123 -4.65 -0.23 -10.93
C TRP A 123 -5.87 -0.68 -11.74
N ASP A 124 -6.89 -1.17 -11.05
CA ASP A 124 -8.14 -1.64 -11.67
C ASP A 124 -8.95 -0.48 -12.27
N GLU A 125 -8.90 -0.35 -13.60
CA GLU A 125 -9.65 0.66 -14.35
C GLU A 125 -11.16 0.61 -14.07
N THR A 126 -11.71 -0.58 -13.84
CA THR A 126 -13.14 -0.75 -13.51
C THR A 126 -13.51 -0.20 -12.13
N VAL A 127 -12.51 0.06 -11.28
CA VAL A 127 -12.65 0.73 -9.99
C VAL A 127 -12.30 2.21 -10.09
N VAL A 128 -11.20 2.54 -10.78
CA VAL A 128 -10.69 3.92 -10.89
C VAL A 128 -11.69 4.83 -11.59
N ASP A 129 -12.29 4.40 -12.71
CA ASP A 129 -13.20 5.27 -13.47
C ASP A 129 -14.46 5.65 -12.68
N PRO A 130 -15.20 4.69 -12.08
CA PRO A 130 -16.33 5.03 -11.21
C PRO A 130 -15.91 5.82 -9.96
N PHE A 131 -14.73 5.55 -9.39
CA PHE A 131 -14.22 6.30 -8.25
C PHE A 131 -14.00 7.77 -8.61
N LEU A 132 -13.35 8.06 -9.74
CA LEU A 132 -13.11 9.43 -10.20
C LEU A 132 -14.42 10.15 -10.56
N ALA A 133 -15.34 9.46 -11.25
CA ALA A 133 -16.66 10.02 -11.57
C ALA A 133 -17.50 10.30 -10.32
N ALA A 134 -17.30 9.55 -9.22
CA ALA A 134 -17.97 9.81 -7.95
C ALA A 134 -17.40 11.02 -7.19
N LEU A 135 -16.17 11.46 -7.49
CA LEU A 135 -15.61 12.69 -6.93
C LEU A 135 -16.19 13.93 -7.62
N ASP A 136 -16.30 13.88 -8.95
CA ASP A 136 -16.95 14.88 -9.79
C ASP A 136 -17.34 14.23 -11.13
N GLU A 137 -18.59 14.42 -11.55
CA GLU A 137 -19.17 13.76 -12.74
C GLU A 137 -18.42 14.11 -14.04
N SER A 138 -17.86 15.32 -14.12
CA SER A 138 -17.12 15.83 -15.28
C SER A 138 -15.61 15.55 -15.23
N LEU A 139 -15.12 15.02 -14.11
CA LEU A 139 -13.69 14.85 -13.87
C LEU A 139 -13.06 13.90 -14.89
N LEU A 140 -13.71 12.78 -15.20
CA LEU A 140 -13.14 11.80 -16.12
C LEU A 140 -12.90 12.38 -17.53
N GLU A 141 -13.86 13.14 -18.06
CA GLU A 141 -13.71 13.85 -19.33
C GLU A 141 -12.56 14.87 -19.28
N THR A 142 -12.48 15.61 -18.17
CA THR A 142 -11.42 16.60 -17.95
C THR A 142 -10.03 15.95 -17.89
N LEU A 143 -9.91 14.80 -17.22
CA LEU A 143 -8.66 14.04 -17.12
C LEU A 143 -8.23 13.46 -18.46
N ILE A 144 -9.18 12.93 -19.25
CA ILE A 144 -8.91 12.45 -20.61
C ILE A 144 -8.34 13.60 -21.46
N GLU A 145 -8.98 14.77 -21.42
CA GLU A 145 -8.52 15.92 -22.22
C GLU A 145 -7.15 16.43 -21.74
N ALA A 146 -6.94 16.51 -20.43
CA ALA A 146 -5.66 16.89 -19.84
C ALA A 146 -4.53 15.91 -20.22
N ASP A 147 -4.82 14.61 -20.22
CA ASP A 147 -3.85 13.57 -20.60
C ASP A 147 -3.46 13.66 -22.08
N ARG A 148 -4.42 13.92 -22.98
CA ARG A 148 -4.17 14.10 -24.42
C ARG A 148 -3.24 15.28 -24.72
N HIS A 149 -3.29 16.33 -23.90
CA HIS A 149 -2.44 17.51 -24.05
C HIS A 149 -1.05 17.35 -23.40
N ASN A 150 -0.75 16.16 -22.86
CA ASN A 150 0.50 15.83 -22.19
C ASN A 150 0.93 16.89 -21.18
N ASP A 151 -0.02 17.36 -20.35
CA ASP A 151 0.22 18.46 -19.42
C ASP A 151 1.46 18.17 -18.54
N PRO A 152 2.55 18.95 -18.71
CA PRO A 152 3.82 18.72 -18.03
C PRO A 152 3.77 19.05 -16.53
N PHE A 153 2.74 19.74 -16.04
CA PHE A 153 2.66 20.15 -14.63
C PHE A 153 2.46 18.98 -13.65
N THR A 154 1.97 17.83 -14.12
CA THR A 154 1.69 16.67 -13.26
C THR A 154 2.84 15.66 -13.18
N LEU A 155 3.79 15.71 -14.12
CA LEU A 155 4.67 14.57 -14.39
C LEU A 155 5.86 14.44 -13.42
N LYS A 156 6.59 15.51 -13.08
CA LYS A 156 7.87 15.33 -12.36
C LYS A 156 7.74 14.95 -10.88
N ARG A 157 6.74 15.47 -10.17
CA ARG A 157 6.62 15.28 -8.71
C ARG A 157 6.19 13.86 -8.30
N PHE A 158 5.28 13.25 -9.06
CA PHE A 158 4.80 11.90 -8.78
C PHE A 158 5.66 10.80 -9.39
N GLN A 159 6.43 11.11 -10.45
CA GLN A 159 7.37 10.15 -11.07
C GLN A 159 8.41 9.61 -10.08
N GLN A 160 8.84 10.43 -9.11
CA GLN A 160 9.84 10.04 -8.09
C GLN A 160 9.25 9.27 -6.90
N GLN A 161 7.92 9.06 -6.88
CA GLN A 161 7.19 8.34 -5.83
C GLN A 161 6.69 6.96 -6.28
N ARG A 162 7.36 6.34 -7.24
CA ARG A 162 7.41 4.87 -7.35
C ARG A 162 8.26 4.27 -6.22
N ARG A 163 8.02 4.67 -4.96
CA ARG A 163 8.76 4.14 -3.81
C ARG A 163 8.35 2.72 -3.43
N ASP A 164 7.32 2.20 -4.09
CA ASP A 164 6.73 0.90 -3.81
C ASP A 164 7.16 -0.19 -4.79
N ASP A 165 8.14 0.07 -5.68
CA ASP A 165 8.79 -1.02 -6.41
C ASP A 165 9.33 -1.98 -5.34
N ALA A 166 8.75 -3.18 -5.23
CA ALA A 166 9.13 -4.20 -4.28
C ALA A 166 10.62 -4.54 -4.45
N HIS A 167 11.50 -3.86 -3.71
CA HIS A 167 12.95 -4.06 -3.84
C HIS A 167 13.39 -5.36 -3.17
N GLU A 168 12.57 -5.94 -2.30
CA GLU A 168 12.69 -7.31 -1.79
C GLU A 168 11.35 -7.71 -1.10
N PRO A 169 10.89 -8.97 -1.22
CA PRO A 169 9.72 -9.45 -0.49
C PRO A 169 9.98 -9.35 1.03
N ILE A 170 9.10 -8.68 1.76
CA ILE A 170 9.27 -8.48 3.19
C ILE A 170 9.03 -9.82 3.89
N PRO A 171 10.01 -10.33 4.65
CA PRO A 171 9.81 -11.57 5.38
C PRO A 171 8.67 -11.41 6.39
N PRO A 172 7.87 -12.46 6.63
CA PRO A 172 6.79 -12.41 7.60
C PRO A 172 7.33 -11.99 8.97
N PRO A 173 6.54 -11.26 9.78
CA PRO A 173 6.98 -10.77 11.08
C PRO A 173 7.53 -11.92 11.95
N HIS A 174 8.64 -11.67 12.65
CA HIS A 174 9.31 -12.61 13.56
C HIS A 174 8.52 -12.94 14.85
N PHE A 175 7.19 -12.81 14.83
CA PHE A 175 6.35 -13.24 15.94
C PHE A 175 5.47 -14.40 15.45
N SER A 176 5.88 -15.61 15.81
CA SER A 176 4.97 -16.75 15.81
C SER A 176 3.99 -16.54 16.97
N ILE A 177 2.69 -16.50 16.69
CA ILE A 177 1.71 -16.74 17.73
C ILE A 177 1.90 -18.21 18.10
N GLU A 178 2.58 -18.47 19.23
CA GLU A 178 2.65 -19.79 19.81
C GLU A 178 1.21 -20.27 20.07
N SER A 179 0.71 -21.15 19.21
CA SER A 179 -0.47 -21.94 19.50
C SER A 179 -0.07 -23.08 20.43
N SER A 180 0.22 -22.76 21.69
CA SER A 180 0.41 -23.80 22.70
C SER A 180 0.14 -23.31 24.12
N THR A 181 -1.14 -23.39 24.51
CA THR A 181 -1.53 -24.02 25.78
C THR A 181 -2.84 -24.76 25.60
N THR A 182 -2.85 -25.79 24.74
CA THR A 182 -3.67 -26.98 25.03
C THR A 182 -2.97 -27.72 26.15
N GLU A 183 -3.23 -27.27 27.38
CA GLU A 183 -2.90 -28.03 28.57
C GLU A 183 -3.79 -29.28 28.55
N SER A 184 -3.23 -30.39 28.05
CA SER A 184 -3.83 -31.71 28.17
C SER A 184 -3.85 -32.09 29.65
N ALA A 185 -4.91 -31.68 30.34
CA ALA A 185 -5.23 -32.16 31.67
C ALA A 185 -5.57 -33.66 31.55
N ASN A 186 -4.60 -34.50 31.92
CA ASN A 186 -4.81 -35.91 32.21
C ASN A 186 -5.84 -36.02 33.35
N LEU A 187 -7.09 -36.30 32.99
CA LEU A 187 -8.10 -36.79 33.93
C LEU A 187 -7.72 -38.20 34.34
N THR A 188 -7.03 -38.35 35.47
CA THR A 188 -6.93 -39.62 36.17
C THR A 188 -8.29 -39.94 36.78
N GLU A 189 -8.97 -40.94 36.21
CA GLU A 189 -10.12 -41.61 36.80
C GLU A 189 -9.71 -42.23 38.14
N ASN A 190 -10.14 -41.64 39.26
CA ASN A 190 -10.17 -42.34 40.54
C ASN A 190 -11.54 -43.01 40.70
N HIS A 191 -11.58 -44.29 40.34
CA HIS A 191 -12.56 -45.22 40.86
C HIS A 191 -12.39 -45.38 42.37
N SER A 192 -13.40 -45.02 43.15
CA SER A 192 -13.67 -45.66 44.44
C SER A 192 -15.15 -46.00 44.53
N LYS A 193 -15.43 -47.31 44.38
CA LYS A 193 -16.63 -47.97 44.88
C LYS A 193 -16.38 -48.39 46.33
N SER A 194 -17.24 -47.94 47.24
CA SER A 194 -17.82 -48.66 48.39
C SER A 194 -18.43 -47.65 49.33
#